data_AF-A0A937UHM5-F1
#
_entry.id   AF-A0A937UHM5-F1
#
_cell.length_a   1.000
_cell.length_b   1.000
_cell.length_c   1.000
_cell.angle_alpha   90.00
_cell.angle_beta   90.00
_cell.angle_gamma   90.00
#
_symmetry.space_group_name_H-M   'P 1'
#
loop_
_entity.id
_entity.type
_entity.pdbx_description
1 polymer ?
#
loop_
_entity_poly.entity_id
_entity_poly.type
_entity_poly.pdbx_seq_one_letter_code
_entity_poly.pdbx_strand_id
1 'polypeptide(L)' 'MPDVLDFFVCDSCLNKDFSPLYNFSLRFHGVNFSDELIYDEMVEERYQCTKCQKNFTKKEIEEGLAELRRKRKKD' A
#
# COMPACT_ATOMS: atom_id res chain seq x y z
N MET A 1 20.86 -24.85 5.34
CA MET A 1 20.30 -23.93 6.35
C MET A 1 18.80 -23.90 6.13
N PRO A 2 17.97 -23.92 7.19
CA PRO A 2 16.54 -23.75 7.02
C PRO A 2 16.25 -22.36 6.43
N ASP A 3 15.30 -22.28 5.50
CA ASP A 3 14.83 -21.01 4.97
C ASP A 3 14.22 -20.17 6.10
N VAL A 4 14.49 -18.86 6.10
CA VAL A 4 13.87 -17.93 7.06
C VAL A 4 12.93 -16.98 6.33
N LEU A 5 11.69 -16.91 6.81
CA LEU A 5 10.63 -16.08 6.25
C LEU A 5 10.34 -14.92 7.20
N ASP A 6 10.57 -13.70 6.72
CA ASP A 6 10.18 -12.48 7.41
C ASP A 6 8.94 -11.89 6.72
N PHE A 7 7.92 -11.57 7.52
CA PHE A 7 6.67 -11.01 7.02
C PHE A 7 6.61 -9.51 7.27
N PHE A 8 5.99 -8.77 6.34
CA PHE A 8 5.50 -7.44 6.66
C PHE A 8 4.39 -7.57 7.72
N VAL A 9 4.45 -6.75 8.76
CA VAL A 9 3.47 -6.73 9.84
C VAL A 9 2.90 -5.33 10.01
N CYS A 10 1.64 -5.27 10.43
CA CYS A 10 0.97 -4.02 10.75
C CYS A 10 1.72 -3.31 11.87
N ASP A 11 2.14 -2.08 11.61
CA ASP A 11 2.86 -1.23 12.57
C ASP A 11 2.06 -0.93 13.86
N SER A 12 0.74 -1.04 13.81
CA SER A 12 -0.14 -0.76 14.94
C SER A 12 -0.44 -1.98 15.82
N CYS A 13 -0.51 -3.18 15.26
CA CYS A 13 -0.97 -4.37 16.01
C CYS A 13 -0.17 -5.65 15.75
N LEU A 14 0.93 -5.55 14.99
CA LEU A 14 1.86 -6.62 14.61
C LEU A 14 1.21 -7.80 13.87
N ASN A 15 -0.01 -7.63 13.37
CA ASN A 15 -0.69 -8.62 12.56
C ASN A 15 -0.05 -8.73 11.17
N LYS A 16 0.04 -9.95 10.63
CA LYS A 16 0.62 -10.21 9.29
C LYS A 16 -0.43 -10.39 8.19
N ASP A 17 -1.71 -10.49 8.55
CA ASP A 17 -2.78 -10.85 7.62
C ASP A 17 -3.53 -9.60 7.14
N PHE A 18 -3.61 -9.42 5.82
CA PHE A 18 -4.19 -8.24 5.18
C PHE A 18 -5.22 -8.65 4.11
N SER A 19 -6.26 -7.83 3.94
CA SER A 19 -7.24 -7.94 2.86
C SER A 19 -7.02 -6.84 1.82
N PRO A 20 -7.10 -7.13 0.51
CA PRO A 20 -7.03 -6.10 -0.51
C PRO A 20 -8.31 -5.26 -0.52
N LEU A 21 -8.16 -3.96 -0.73
CA LEU A 21 -9.22 -2.99 -0.93
C LEU A 21 -8.93 -2.21 -2.21
N TYR A 22 -9.91 -2.12 -3.10
CA TYR A 22 -9.82 -1.33 -4.33
C TYR A 22 -10.72 -0.11 -4.20
N ASN A 23 -10.13 1.07 -4.36
CA ASN A 23 -10.86 2.33 -4.47
C ASN A 23 -10.92 2.74 -5.93
N PHE A 24 -12.09 3.13 -6.39
CA PHE A 24 -12.32 3.63 -7.74
C PHE A 24 -12.59 5.13 -7.64
N SER A 25 -11.78 5.94 -8.29
CA SER A 25 -11.87 7.40 -8.22
C SER A 25 -11.73 8.06 -9.58
N LEU A 26 -12.31 9.25 -9.70
CA LEU A 26 -12.10 10.14 -10.83
C LEU A 26 -11.19 11.28 -10.37
N ARG A 27 -10.08 11.47 -11.08
CA ARG A 27 -9.18 12.61 -10.88
C ARG A 27 -9.48 13.66 -11.93
N PHE A 28 -10.09 14.76 -11.52
CA PHE A 28 -10.39 15.89 -12.39
C PHE A 28 -9.17 16.80 -12.53
N HIS A 29 -8.90 17.22 -13.76
CA HIS A 29 -7.89 18.22 -14.11
C HIS A 29 -8.59 19.44 -14.69
N GLY A 30 -8.37 20.60 -14.07
CA GLY A 30 -8.78 21.87 -14.64
C GLY A 30 -7.83 22.28 -15.77
N VAL A 31 -8.36 22.68 -16.91
CA VAL A 31 -7.57 23.23 -18.02
C VAL A 31 -7.86 24.71 -18.21
N ASN A 32 -6.82 25.51 -18.46
CA ASN A 32 -6.87 26.99 -18.40
C ASN A 32 -7.70 27.68 -19.51
N PHE A 33 -8.40 26.94 -20.37
CA PHE A 33 -9.06 27.51 -21.56
C PHE A 33 -10.46 26.93 -21.86
N SER A 34 -11.08 26.18 -20.93
CA SER A 34 -12.44 25.67 -21.07
C SER A 34 -13.10 25.50 -19.71
N ASP A 35 -14.43 25.69 -19.62
CA ASP A 35 -15.24 25.30 -18.45
C ASP A 35 -15.38 23.77 -18.32
N GLU A 36 -14.85 23.00 -19.28
CA GLU A 36 -14.85 21.54 -19.26
C GLU A 36 -13.72 20.96 -18.40
N LEU A 37 -14.09 20.13 -17.43
CA LEU A 37 -13.17 19.33 -16.63
C LEU A 37 -12.80 18.05 -17.37
N ILE A 38 -11.51 17.83 -17.63
CA ILE A 38 -11.00 16.52 -18.08
C ILE A 38 -10.85 15.65 -16.84
N TYR A 39 -11.10 14.35 -16.94
CA TYR A 39 -10.88 13.42 -15.83
C TYR A 39 -10.13 12.17 -16.27
N ASP A 40 -9.37 11.62 -15.33
CA ASP A 40 -8.82 10.28 -15.42
C ASP A 40 -9.56 9.35 -14.44
N GLU A 41 -9.92 8.16 -14.91
CA GLU A 41 -10.33 7.06 -14.03
C GLU A 41 -9.10 6.44 -13.36
N MET A 42 -9.18 6.24 -12.05
CA MET A 42 -8.10 5.68 -11.25
C MET A 42 -8.61 4.55 -10.37
N VAL A 43 -7.86 3.45 -10.35
CA VAL A 43 -8.05 2.35 -9.40
C VAL A 43 -6.86 2.36 -8.43
N GLU A 44 -7.12 2.62 -7.15
CA GLU A 44 -6.10 2.58 -6.10
C GLU A 44 -6.24 1.27 -5.31
N GLU A 45 -5.17 0.46 -5.31
CA GLU A 45 -5.06 -0.73 -4.47
C GLU A 45 -4.48 -0.39 -3.09
N ARG A 46 -5.23 -0.74 -2.05
CA ARG A 46 -4.83 -0.64 -0.64
C ARG A 46 -4.95 -2.00 0.03
N TYR A 47 -4.31 -2.14 1.18
CA TYR A 47 -4.24 -3.36 1.96
C TYR A 47 -4.67 -3.05 3.38
N GLN A 48 -5.77 -3.64 3.83
CA GLN A 48 -6.33 -3.41 5.15
C GLN A 48 -5.88 -4.51 6.11
N CYS A 49 -5.37 -4.12 7.26
CA CYS A 49 -5.07 -5.06 8.34
C CYS A 49 -6.38 -5.71 8.83
N THR A 50 -6.46 -7.03 8.76
CA THR A 50 -7.66 -7.79 9.17
C THR A 50 -7.98 -7.67 10.66
N LYS A 51 -7.02 -7.23 11.48
CA LYS A 51 -7.18 -7.08 12.94
C LYS A 51 -7.58 -5.68 13.37
N CYS A 52 -6.82 -4.65 13.00
CA CYS A 52 -7.06 -3.27 13.45
C CYS A 52 -7.67 -2.36 12.38
N GLN A 53 -7.93 -2.88 11.17
CA GLN A 53 -8.56 -2.15 10.06
C GLN A 53 -7.75 -0.97 9.51
N LYS A 54 -6.49 -0.80 9.94
CA LYS A 54 -5.57 0.19 9.37
C LYS A 54 -5.23 -0.17 7.92
N ASN A 55 -5.23 0.82 7.05
CA ASN A 55 -4.97 0.67 5.62
C ASN A 55 -3.53 1.04 5.28
N PHE A 56 -2.96 0.31 4.32
CA PHE A 56 -1.62 0.49 3.79
C PHE A 56 -1.69 0.56 2.27
N THR A 57 -0.85 1.38 1.68
CA THR A 57 -0.63 1.41 0.23
C THR A 57 0.35 0.31 -0.17
N LYS A 58 0.32 -0.07 -1.44
CA LYS A 58 1.33 -0.98 -2.00
C LYS A 58 2.76 -0.49 -1.76
N LYS A 59 2.98 0.81 -1.89
CA LYS A 59 4.28 1.45 -1.66
C LYS A 59 4.77 1.26 -0.22
N GLU A 60 3.91 1.45 0.77
CA GLU A 60 4.27 1.25 2.19
C GLU A 60 4.66 -0.21 2.48
N ILE A 61 3.94 -1.18 1.89
CA ILE A 61 4.30 -2.60 2.03
C ILE A 61 5.65 -2.89 1.37
N GLU A 62 5.88 -2.39 0.15
CA GLU A 62 7.15 -2.57 -0.57
C GLU A 62 8.33 -1.96 0.18
N GLU A 63 8.16 -0.77 0.76
CA GLU A 63 9.15 -0.10 1.60
C GLU A 63 9.45 -0.93 2.86
N GLY A 64 8.41 -1.42 3.56
CA GLY A 64 8.59 -2.30 4.73
C GLY A 64 9.31 -3.60 4.39
N LEU A 65 8.99 -4.24 3.26
CA LEU A 65 9.71 -5.43 2.79
C LEU A 65 11.17 -5.12 2.43
N ALA A 66 11.44 -3.94 1.84
CA ALA A 66 12.79 -3.50 1.53
C ALA A 66 13.62 -3.30 2.82
N GLU A 67 13.02 -2.80 3.90
CA GLU A 67 13.67 -2.69 5.20
C GLU A 67 13.99 -4.05 5.82
N LEU A 68 13.08 -5.03 5.75
CA LEU A 68 13.34 -6.40 6.21
C LEU A 68 14.55 -7.01 5.49
N ARG A 69 14.64 -6.85 4.16
CA ARG A 69 15.81 -7.28 3.38
C ARG A 69 17.10 -6.58 3.82
N ARG A 70 17.04 -5.29 4.14
CA ARG A 70 18.22 -4.52 4.61
C ARG A 70 18.69 -4.99 5.98
N LYS A 71 17.78 -5.32 6.89
CA LYS A 71 18.12 -5.85 8.24
C LYS A 71 18.87 -7.18 8.11
N ARG A 72 18.34 -8.12 7.31
CA ARG A 72 19.00 -9.42 7.03
C ARG A 72 20.38 -9.34 6.40
N LYS A 73 20.66 -8.31 5.60
CA LYS A 73 22.00 -8.12 4.98
C LYS A 73 23.04 -7.55 5.94
N LYS A 74 22.62 -6.99 7.08
CA LYS A 74 23.49 -6.44 8.11
C LYS A 74 23.82 -7.44 9.22
N ASP A 75 23.02 -8.50 9.35
CA ASP A 75 23.26 -9.64 10.23
C ASP A 75 24.18 -10.68 9.56
#